data_AF-A0AAV7KJ78-F1
#
_entry.id   AF-A0AAV7KJ78-F1
#
_cell.length_a   1.000
_cell.length_b   1.000
_cell.length_c   1.000
_cell.angle_alpha   90.00
_cell.angle_beta   90.00
_cell.angle_gamma   90.00
#
_symmetry.space_group_name_H-M   'P 1'
#
loop_
_entity.id
_entity.type
_entity.pdbx_description
1 polymer ?
#
loop_
_entity_poly.entity_id
_entity_poly.type
_entity_poly.pdbx_seq_one_letter_code
_entity_poly.pdbx_strand_id
1 'polypeptide(L)'
;MRGQCYDNAANMSGKYNGMQKKILEHAPLAIYLQCSLHSLNLVGQAAVSSVDRATIFFSFIQNVYTFLAASTHRWKVLTDHLGDKLVPKNLADTRWSVHAQAISALKEGYDQLDEGLQEIAKTCNKSHLLDMKLKICLLHHSVPICRIRNNFNYEFNYAFVNLHRRISRKILTIVYMTHRNFDYSELK
;
A
#
# COMPACT_ATOMS: atom_id res chain seq x y z
N MET A 1 12.88 -9.77 28.04
CA MET A 1 13.34 -9.12 26.79
C MET A 1 12.17 -8.40 26.14
N ARG A 2 12.29 -7.09 25.83
CA ARG A 2 11.28 -6.35 25.06
C ARG A 2 11.86 -6.07 23.67
N GLY A 3 11.61 -6.97 22.72
CA GLY A 3 11.97 -6.71 21.32
C GLY A 3 11.15 -5.55 20.77
N GLN A 4 11.81 -4.53 20.24
CA GLN A 4 11.15 -3.35 19.65
C GLN A 4 11.42 -3.32 18.14
N CYS A 5 10.38 -3.04 17.36
CA CYS A 5 10.46 -2.89 15.90
C CYS A 5 10.37 -1.41 15.54
N TYR A 6 11.33 -0.93 14.74
CA TYR A 6 11.43 0.48 14.35
C TYR A 6 11.30 0.64 12.84
N ASP A 7 10.78 1.78 12.37
CA ASP A 7 10.84 2.09 10.94
C ASP A 7 12.29 2.23 10.44
N ASN A 8 12.49 2.17 9.12
CA ASN A 8 13.82 2.25 8.52
C ASN A 8 14.21 3.68 8.13
N ALA A 9 13.54 4.71 8.68
CA ALA A 9 13.85 6.09 8.36
C ALA A 9 15.29 6.42 8.79
N ALA A 10 15.94 7.36 8.09
CA ALA A 10 17.36 7.65 8.29
C ALA A 10 17.71 8.09 9.73
N ASN A 11 16.77 8.76 10.41
CA ASN A 11 16.87 9.12 11.82
C ASN A 11 16.78 7.91 12.78
N MET A 12 16.20 6.79 12.33
CA MET A 12 16.01 5.57 13.11
C MET A 12 17.12 4.56 12.84
N SER A 13 17.43 4.29 11.56
CA SER A 13 18.38 3.26 11.10
C SER A 13 19.80 3.78 10.87
N GLY A 14 20.05 5.07 11.12
CA GLY A 14 21.34 5.70 10.88
C GLY A 14 22.49 5.11 11.71
N LYS A 15 23.55 4.67 11.03
CA LYS A 15 24.75 4.07 11.65
C LYS A 15 25.48 5.01 12.63
N TYR A 16 25.52 6.31 12.34
CA TYR A 16 26.36 7.25 13.09
C TYR A 16 25.59 8.12 14.08
N ASN A 17 24.36 8.53 13.71
CA ASN A 17 23.51 9.43 14.50
C ASN A 17 22.06 8.94 14.63
N GLY A 18 21.75 7.74 14.14
CA GLY A 18 20.40 7.18 14.19
C GLY A 18 20.04 6.67 15.58
N MET A 19 18.74 6.55 15.84
CA MET A 19 18.19 6.00 17.08
C MET A 19 18.74 4.60 17.38
N GLN A 20 18.96 3.77 16.35
CA GLN A 20 19.59 2.46 16.48
C GLN A 20 20.90 2.53 17.27
N LYS A 21 21.79 3.45 16.90
CA LYS A 21 23.09 3.61 17.59
C LYS A 21 22.88 4.03 19.04
N LYS A 22 22.03 5.03 19.28
CA LYS A 22 21.75 5.55 20.64
C LYS A 22 21.15 4.48 21.55
N ILE A 23 20.27 3.63 21.02
CA ILE A 23 19.70 2.50 21.77
C ILE A 23 20.79 1.49 22.12
N LEU A 24 21.66 1.14 21.17
CA LEU A 24 22.74 0.19 21.40
C LEU A 24 23.82 0.75 22.36
N GLU A 25 24.03 2.06 22.40
CA GLU A 25 24.92 2.71 23.38
C GLU A 25 24.39 2.60 24.82
N HIS A 26 23.09 2.79 25.03
CA HIS A 26 22.47 2.75 26.36
C HIS A 26 22.06 1.34 26.79
N ALA A 27 21.76 0.47 25.82
CA ALA A 27 21.35 -0.91 26.04
C ALA A 27 22.04 -1.81 24.99
N PRO A 28 23.31 -2.21 25.23
CA PRO A 28 24.09 -3.01 24.27
C PRO A 28 23.46 -4.36 23.92
N LEU A 29 22.63 -4.89 24.83
CA LEU A 29 21.90 -6.15 24.65
C LEU A 29 20.54 -5.99 23.96
N ALA A 30 20.14 -4.75 23.62
CA ALA A 30 18.88 -4.49 22.93
C ALA A 30 18.92 -5.00 21.50
N ILE A 31 17.89 -5.73 21.09
CA ILE A 31 17.71 -6.14 19.70
C ILE A 31 16.97 -5.04 18.97
N TYR A 32 17.68 -4.37 18.07
CA TYR A 32 17.09 -3.45 17.11
C TYR A 32 16.60 -4.23 15.88
N LEU A 33 15.29 -4.28 15.66
CA LEU A 33 14.69 -4.90 14.48
C LEU A 33 14.05 -3.84 13.59
N GLN A 34 14.36 -3.91 12.29
CA GLN A 34 13.66 -3.13 11.29
C GLN A 34 12.22 -3.66 11.10
N CYS A 35 11.28 -2.73 10.96
CA CYS A 35 9.87 -3.02 10.77
C CYS A 35 9.65 -3.67 9.41
N SER A 36 9.35 -4.97 9.43
CA SER A 36 9.10 -5.76 8.22
C SER A 36 7.96 -5.21 7.38
N LEU A 37 6.95 -4.61 8.03
CA LEU A 37 5.82 -3.99 7.35
C LEU A 37 6.26 -2.76 6.54
N HIS A 38 7.22 -1.97 7.06
CA HIS A 38 7.78 -0.83 6.35
C HIS A 38 8.67 -1.27 5.19
N SER A 39 9.55 -2.25 5.39
CA SER A 39 10.35 -2.82 4.30
C SER A 39 9.47 -3.36 3.18
N LEU A 40 8.36 -4.01 3.54
CA LEU A 40 7.39 -4.54 2.59
C LEU A 40 6.65 -3.44 1.83
N ASN A 41 6.31 -2.33 2.49
CA ASN A 41 5.75 -1.14 1.87
C ASN A 41 6.68 -0.59 0.78
N LEU A 42 7.98 -0.46 1.10
CA LEU A 42 8.99 0.03 0.16
C LEU A 42 9.16 -0.89 -1.06
N VAL A 43 9.17 -2.21 -0.86
CA VAL A 43 9.23 -3.18 -1.96
C VAL A 43 8.01 -3.06 -2.88
N GLY A 44 6.81 -2.90 -2.30
CA GLY A 44 5.59 -2.71 -3.07
C GLY A 44 5.62 -1.44 -3.93
N GLN A 45 6.07 -0.33 -3.34
CA GLN A 45 6.23 0.93 -4.05
C GLN A 45 7.25 0.80 -5.19
N ALA A 46 8.44 0.24 -4.92
CA ALA A 46 9.47 0.05 -5.93
C ALA A 46 9.01 -0.85 -7.09
N ALA A 47 8.25 -1.92 -6.80
CA ALA A 47 7.72 -2.81 -7.81
C ALA A 47 6.76 -2.08 -8.76
N VAL A 48 5.85 -1.24 -8.25
CA VAL A 48 4.94 -0.46 -9.10
C VAL A 48 5.68 0.60 -9.88
N SER A 49 6.58 1.35 -9.24
CA SER A 49 7.36 2.39 -9.91
C SER A 49 8.25 1.84 -11.03
N SER A 50 8.59 0.55 -11.00
CA SER A 50 9.36 -0.11 -12.07
C SER A 50 8.53 -0.46 -13.31
N VAL A 51 7.20 -0.33 -13.26
CA VAL A 51 6.29 -0.69 -14.35
C VAL A 51 5.42 0.51 -14.71
N ASP A 52 5.72 1.17 -15.83
CA ASP A 52 5.00 2.38 -16.29
C ASP A 52 3.49 2.19 -16.34
N ARG A 53 3.01 1.04 -16.84
CA ARG A 53 1.58 0.72 -16.88
C ARG A 53 0.95 0.66 -15.49
N ALA A 54 1.65 0.11 -14.50
CA ALA A 54 1.17 0.05 -13.13
C ALA A 54 1.15 1.46 -12.51
N THR A 55 2.19 2.26 -12.73
CA THR A 55 2.26 3.65 -12.31
C THR A 55 1.09 4.47 -12.88
N ILE A 56 0.86 4.42 -14.20
CA ILE A 56 -0.26 5.11 -14.86
C ILE A 56 -1.60 4.68 -14.26
N PHE A 57 -1.78 3.38 -14.02
CA PHE A 57 -3.00 2.84 -13.43
C PHE A 57 -3.24 3.39 -12.01
N PHE A 58 -2.25 3.33 -11.12
CA PHE A 58 -2.42 3.86 -9.76
C PHE A 58 -2.57 5.38 -9.74
N SER A 59 -1.87 6.12 -10.61
CA SER A 59 -2.10 7.56 -10.78
C SER A 59 -3.52 7.86 -11.23
N PHE A 60 -4.11 7.05 -12.10
CA PHE A 60 -5.51 7.18 -12.47
C PHE A 60 -6.45 6.99 -11.27
N ILE A 61 -6.26 5.94 -10.47
CA ILE A 61 -7.07 5.70 -9.25
C ILE A 61 -6.98 6.90 -8.32
N GLN A 62 -5.77 7.42 -8.10
CA GLN A 62 -5.56 8.58 -7.26
C GLN A 62 -6.31 9.81 -7.79
N ASN A 63 -6.26 10.04 -9.10
CA ASN A 63 -6.97 11.16 -9.73
C ASN A 63 -8.49 11.02 -9.60
N VAL A 64 -9.03 9.80 -9.75
CA VAL A 64 -10.45 9.51 -9.52
C VAL A 64 -10.83 9.87 -8.10
N TYR A 65 -10.09 9.37 -7.11
CA TYR A 65 -10.33 9.66 -5.70
C TYR A 65 -10.25 11.17 -5.42
N THR A 66 -9.17 11.84 -5.83
CA THR A 66 -8.97 13.28 -5.61
C THR A 66 -10.07 14.10 -6.27
N PHE A 67 -10.48 13.73 -7.48
CA PHE A 67 -11.60 14.36 -8.16
C PHE A 67 -12.83 14.23 -7.26
N LEU A 68 -13.30 13.02 -6.96
CA LEU A 68 -14.52 12.78 -6.19
C LEU A 68 -14.49 13.46 -4.81
N ALA A 69 -13.40 13.32 -4.07
CA ALA A 69 -13.24 13.86 -2.72
C ALA A 69 -13.24 15.39 -2.66
N ALA A 70 -12.93 16.07 -3.77
CA ALA A 70 -12.96 17.53 -3.84
C ALA A 70 -14.39 18.13 -3.89
N SER A 71 -15.46 17.33 -3.83
CA SER A 71 -16.83 17.84 -3.72
C SER A 71 -17.72 16.83 -3.01
N THR A 72 -18.38 17.29 -1.94
CA THR A 72 -19.37 16.49 -1.20
C THR A 72 -20.54 16.04 -2.08
N HIS A 73 -20.94 16.84 -3.06
CA HIS A 73 -21.95 16.46 -4.06
C HIS A 73 -21.47 15.29 -4.93
N ARG A 74 -20.27 15.39 -5.51
CA ARG A 74 -19.71 14.32 -6.38
C ARG A 74 -19.47 13.04 -5.59
N TRP A 75 -19.00 13.18 -4.35
CA TRP A 75 -18.87 12.05 -3.43
C TRP A 75 -20.21 11.37 -3.17
N LYS A 76 -21.27 12.16 -2.90
CA LYS A 76 -22.62 11.65 -2.66
C LYS A 76 -23.19 10.90 -3.87
N VAL A 77 -23.10 11.49 -5.06
CA VAL A 77 -23.55 10.82 -6.30
C VAL A 77 -22.88 9.46 -6.45
N LEU A 78 -21.56 9.39 -6.26
CA LEU A 78 -20.85 8.11 -6.34
C LEU A 78 -21.30 7.11 -5.26
N THR A 79 -21.42 7.53 -4.00
CA THR A 79 -21.84 6.61 -2.93
C THR A 79 -23.26 6.11 -3.13
N ASP A 80 -24.15 6.95 -3.66
CA ASP A 80 -25.53 6.57 -3.98
C ASP A 80 -25.55 5.49 -5.10
N HIS A 81 -24.66 5.59 -6.10
CA HIS A 81 -24.46 4.57 -7.15
C HIS A 81 -23.80 3.28 -6.63
N LEU A 82 -22.80 3.39 -5.75
CA LEU A 82 -22.08 2.23 -5.22
C LEU A 82 -22.91 1.40 -4.25
N GLY A 83 -23.85 2.02 -3.52
CA GLY A 83 -24.64 1.35 -2.48
C GLY A 83 -23.73 0.72 -1.41
N ASP A 84 -23.89 -0.59 -1.19
CA ASP A 84 -23.12 -1.35 -0.19
C ASP A 84 -21.70 -1.73 -0.67
N LYS A 85 -21.31 -1.35 -1.89
CA LYS A 85 -20.00 -1.69 -2.46
C LYS A 85 -18.87 -0.84 -1.87
N LEU A 86 -17.65 -1.36 -2.00
CA LEU A 86 -16.44 -0.68 -1.56
C LEU A 86 -16.21 0.61 -2.34
N VAL A 87 -15.92 1.70 -1.61
CA VAL A 87 -15.56 3.00 -2.19
C VAL A 87 -14.07 3.05 -2.50
N PRO A 88 -13.65 3.66 -3.64
CA PRO A 88 -12.25 3.92 -3.92
C PRO A 88 -11.57 4.66 -2.75
N LYS A 89 -10.38 4.21 -2.37
CA LYS A 89 -9.62 4.83 -1.26
C LYS A 89 -8.49 5.69 -1.80
N ASN A 90 -8.13 6.71 -1.01
CA ASN A 90 -6.92 7.47 -1.23
C ASN A 90 -5.72 6.52 -1.20
N LEU A 91 -4.85 6.61 -2.20
CA LEU A 91 -3.60 5.86 -2.18
C LEU A 91 -2.65 6.53 -1.20
N ALA A 92 -1.99 5.72 -0.38
CA ALA A 92 -1.04 6.20 0.61
C ALA A 92 0.33 5.59 0.33
N ASP A 93 1.33 6.45 0.13
CA ASP A 93 2.72 6.04 -0.07
C ASP A 93 3.26 5.22 1.13
N THR A 94 2.76 5.50 2.33
CA THR A 94 3.20 4.86 3.58
C THR A 94 2.46 3.56 3.90
N ARG A 95 1.36 3.24 3.19
CA ARG A 95 0.51 2.08 3.50
C ARG A 95 0.05 1.36 2.24
N TRP A 96 0.96 0.66 1.59
CA TRP A 96 0.75 -0.05 0.33
C TRP A 96 -0.46 -1.01 0.35
N SER A 97 -0.80 -1.58 1.51
CA SER A 97 -2.04 -2.38 1.69
C SER A 97 -3.32 -1.68 1.21
N VAL A 98 -3.38 -0.34 1.19
CA VAL A 98 -4.55 0.40 0.68
C VAL A 98 -4.70 0.30 -0.84
N HIS A 99 -3.62 0.03 -1.57
CA HIS A 99 -3.64 -0.16 -3.02
C HIS A 99 -4.42 -1.43 -3.39
N ALA A 100 -4.29 -2.49 -2.61
CA ALA A 100 -5.10 -3.70 -2.78
C ALA A 100 -6.59 -3.41 -2.53
N GLN A 101 -6.92 -2.63 -1.50
CA GLN A 101 -8.31 -2.24 -1.22
C GLN A 101 -8.89 -1.36 -2.34
N ALA A 102 -8.11 -0.42 -2.87
CA ALA A 102 -8.52 0.43 -3.98
C ALA A 102 -8.76 -0.39 -5.27
N ILE A 103 -7.93 -1.40 -5.55
CA ILE A 103 -8.15 -2.34 -6.65
C ILE A 103 -9.43 -3.15 -6.43
N SER A 104 -9.67 -3.67 -5.22
CA SER A 104 -10.89 -4.42 -4.92
C SER A 104 -12.14 -3.56 -5.11
N ALA A 105 -12.12 -2.31 -4.62
CA ALA A 105 -13.21 -1.36 -4.80
C ALA A 105 -13.54 -1.12 -6.28
N LEU A 106 -12.51 -0.89 -7.11
CA LEU A 106 -12.69 -0.73 -8.54
C LEU A 106 -13.16 -2.00 -9.23
N LYS A 107 -12.69 -3.18 -8.81
CA LYS A 107 -13.10 -4.46 -9.40
C LYS A 107 -14.56 -4.77 -9.12
N GLU A 108 -15.02 -4.52 -7.90
CA GLU A 108 -16.37 -4.89 -7.45
C GLU A 108 -17.42 -3.83 -7.83
N GLY A 109 -17.02 -2.56 -7.88
CA GLY A 109 -17.86 -1.42 -8.18
C GLY A 109 -17.59 -0.74 -9.52
N TYR A 110 -16.94 -1.41 -10.48
CA TYR A 110 -16.54 -0.79 -11.75
C TYR A 110 -17.72 -0.15 -12.48
N ASP A 111 -18.79 -0.91 -12.69
CA ASP A 111 -19.95 -0.46 -13.47
C ASP A 111 -20.63 0.73 -12.79
N GLN A 112 -20.81 0.67 -11.47
CA GLN A 112 -21.41 1.75 -10.66
C GLN A 112 -20.52 3.00 -10.63
N LEU A 113 -19.20 2.80 -10.60
CA LEU A 113 -18.25 3.89 -10.67
C LEU A 113 -18.29 4.57 -12.05
N ASP A 114 -18.41 3.81 -13.13
CA ASP A 114 -18.58 4.37 -14.47
C ASP A 114 -19.91 5.13 -14.59
N GLU A 115 -21.03 4.54 -14.15
CA GLU A 115 -22.35 5.17 -14.15
C GLU A 115 -22.36 6.49 -13.35
N GLY A 116 -21.81 6.47 -12.12
CA GLY A 116 -21.70 7.66 -11.28
C GLY A 116 -20.80 8.74 -11.91
N LEU A 117 -19.67 8.36 -12.53
CA LEU A 117 -18.82 9.30 -13.26
C LEU A 117 -19.53 9.87 -14.49
N GLN A 118 -20.33 9.08 -15.20
CA GLN A 118 -21.14 9.55 -16.33
C GLN A 118 -22.23 10.52 -15.88
N GLU A 119 -22.87 10.31 -14.73
CA GLU A 119 -23.84 11.24 -14.17
C GLU A 119 -23.19 12.57 -13.78
N ILE A 120 -22.06 12.51 -13.06
CA ILE A 120 -21.27 13.70 -12.76
C ILE A 120 -20.86 14.41 -14.05
N ALA A 121 -20.57 13.67 -15.12
CA ALA A 121 -20.22 14.24 -16.41
C ALA A 121 -21.33 15.09 -17.05
N LYS A 122 -22.59 14.75 -16.80
CA LYS A 122 -23.75 15.49 -17.32
C LYS A 122 -23.94 16.84 -16.62
N THR A 123 -23.40 17.00 -15.41
CA THR A 123 -23.62 18.16 -14.55
C THR A 123 -22.40 19.09 -14.45
N CYS A 124 -21.24 18.70 -14.98
CA CYS A 124 -19.97 19.45 -14.88
C CYS A 124 -19.41 19.87 -16.26
N ASN A 125 -18.64 20.96 -16.29
CA ASN A 125 -17.96 21.43 -17.50
C ASN A 125 -16.93 20.39 -18.03
N LYS A 126 -16.95 20.14 -19.35
CA LYS A 126 -16.46 18.92 -20.01
C LYS A 126 -14.94 18.64 -19.95
N SER A 127 -14.09 19.60 -19.57
CA SER A 127 -12.63 19.49 -19.76
C SER A 127 -11.95 18.41 -18.89
N HIS A 128 -12.20 18.36 -17.58
CA HIS A 128 -11.60 17.36 -16.68
C HIS A 128 -12.18 15.95 -16.87
N LEU A 129 -13.45 15.86 -17.27
CA LEU A 129 -14.16 14.59 -17.46
C LEU A 129 -13.74 13.88 -18.74
N LEU A 130 -13.40 14.63 -19.78
CA LEU A 130 -12.91 14.07 -21.04
C LEU A 130 -11.55 13.40 -20.84
N ASP A 131 -10.65 14.02 -20.06
CA ASP A 131 -9.35 13.44 -19.71
C ASP A 131 -9.49 12.17 -18.87
N MET A 132 -10.42 12.13 -17.90
CA MET A 132 -10.73 10.91 -17.16
C MET A 132 -11.32 9.82 -18.04
N LYS A 133 -12.29 10.14 -18.92
CA LYS A 133 -12.89 9.16 -19.84
C LYS A 133 -11.89 8.62 -20.85
N LEU A 134 -11.03 9.47 -21.41
CA LEU A 134 -9.91 9.07 -22.26
C LEU A 134 -8.98 8.12 -21.50
N LYS A 135 -8.63 8.43 -20.25
CA LYS A 135 -7.83 7.54 -19.40
C LYS A 135 -8.55 6.22 -19.08
N ILE A 136 -9.85 6.21 -18.86
CA ILE A 136 -10.65 4.98 -18.67
C ILE A 136 -10.59 4.09 -19.92
N CYS A 137 -10.86 4.66 -21.11
CA CYS A 137 -10.78 3.93 -22.38
C CYS A 137 -9.36 3.43 -22.66
N LEU A 138 -8.34 4.26 -22.41
CA LEU A 138 -6.94 3.88 -22.59
C LEU A 138 -6.54 2.78 -21.61
N LEU A 139 -7.03 2.81 -20.37
CA LEU A 139 -6.82 1.70 -19.43
C LEU A 139 -7.53 0.44 -19.96
N HIS A 140 -8.77 0.52 -20.40
CA HIS A 140 -9.50 -0.64 -20.94
C HIS A 140 -8.80 -1.28 -22.15
N HIS A 141 -8.21 -0.48 -23.05
CA HIS A 141 -7.50 -0.94 -24.24
C HIS A 141 -6.01 -1.32 -24.01
N SER A 142 -5.29 -0.58 -23.16
CA SER A 142 -3.84 -0.74 -22.97
C SER A 142 -3.50 -1.63 -21.77
N VAL A 143 -4.45 -1.79 -20.86
CA VAL A 143 -4.32 -2.50 -19.59
C VAL A 143 -5.58 -3.32 -19.38
N PRO A 144 -5.67 -4.55 -19.88
CA PRO A 144 -6.80 -5.40 -19.54
C PRO A 144 -6.87 -5.53 -18.02
N ILE A 145 -7.80 -4.80 -17.40
CA ILE A 145 -7.98 -4.70 -15.95
C ILE A 145 -8.13 -6.13 -15.39
N CYS A 146 -8.78 -7.00 -16.16
CA CYS A 146 -8.94 -8.43 -15.91
C CYS A 146 -7.63 -9.25 -15.90
N ARG A 147 -6.58 -8.82 -16.63
CA ARG A 147 -5.27 -9.50 -16.74
C ARG A 147 -4.28 -9.01 -15.68
N ILE A 148 -4.27 -7.71 -15.38
CA ILE A 148 -3.59 -7.18 -14.19
C ILE A 148 -4.27 -7.73 -12.91
N ARG A 149 -5.60 -7.85 -12.90
CA ARG A 149 -6.39 -8.43 -11.79
C ARG A 149 -5.91 -9.82 -11.36
N ASN A 150 -5.55 -10.70 -12.30
CA ASN A 150 -5.13 -12.07 -11.98
C ASN A 150 -3.63 -12.16 -11.69
N ASN A 151 -2.78 -11.52 -12.50
CA ASN A 151 -1.33 -11.57 -12.29
C ASN A 151 -0.86 -10.70 -11.12
N PHE A 152 -1.40 -9.50 -10.93
CA PHE A 152 -0.96 -8.60 -9.88
C PHE A 152 -1.43 -9.10 -8.51
N ASN A 153 -2.70 -9.48 -8.33
CA ASN A 153 -3.12 -10.03 -7.03
C ASN A 153 -2.46 -11.37 -6.71
N TYR A 154 -2.23 -12.25 -7.69
CA TYR A 154 -1.56 -13.52 -7.44
C TYR A 154 -0.08 -13.31 -7.14
N GLU A 155 0.70 -12.69 -8.04
CA GLU A 155 2.14 -12.51 -7.84
C GLU A 155 2.42 -11.56 -6.67
N PHE A 156 1.63 -10.50 -6.49
CA PHE A 156 1.80 -9.58 -5.39
C PHE A 156 1.34 -10.19 -4.06
N ASN A 157 0.15 -10.81 -3.94
CA ASN A 157 -0.20 -11.48 -2.67
C ASN A 157 0.71 -12.68 -2.40
N TYR A 158 1.10 -13.44 -3.41
CA TYR A 158 2.02 -14.56 -3.25
C TYR A 158 3.38 -14.06 -2.78
N ALA A 159 3.96 -13.04 -3.42
CA ALA A 159 5.21 -12.44 -2.99
C ALA A 159 5.09 -11.77 -1.62
N PHE A 160 4.03 -11.00 -1.37
CA PHE A 160 3.77 -10.30 -0.12
C PHE A 160 3.56 -11.27 1.06
N VAL A 161 2.68 -12.26 0.90
CA VAL A 161 2.39 -13.27 1.94
C VAL A 161 3.58 -14.20 2.16
N ASN A 162 4.30 -14.61 1.10
CA ASN A 162 5.48 -15.45 1.27
C ASN A 162 6.67 -14.68 1.85
N LEU A 163 6.89 -13.43 1.44
CA LEU A 163 7.93 -12.57 2.01
C LEU A 163 7.61 -12.26 3.47
N HIS A 164 6.35 -11.91 3.79
CA HIS A 164 5.90 -11.74 5.16
C HIS A 164 6.11 -13.02 5.98
N ARG A 165 5.66 -14.20 5.51
CA ARG A 165 5.89 -15.48 6.21
C ARG A 165 7.37 -15.80 6.40
N ARG A 166 8.21 -15.60 5.37
CA ARG A 166 9.66 -15.87 5.45
C ARG A 166 10.35 -14.93 6.43
N ILE A 167 9.98 -13.64 6.43
CA ILE A 167 10.52 -12.65 7.36
C ILE A 167 10.02 -12.93 8.78
N SER A 168 8.72 -13.18 8.99
CA SER A 168 8.17 -13.57 10.29
C SER A 168 8.84 -14.83 10.84
N ARG A 169 9.10 -15.84 10.00
CA ARG A 169 9.84 -17.04 10.40
C ARG A 169 11.27 -16.73 10.79
N LYS A 170 11.99 -15.92 10.00
CA LYS A 170 13.36 -15.50 10.34
C LYS A 170 13.42 -14.67 11.62
N ILE A 171 12.45 -13.79 11.85
CA ILE A 171 12.32 -13.03 13.11
C ILE A 171 12.04 -13.98 14.28
N LEU A 172 11.12 -14.93 14.11
CA LEU A 172 10.82 -15.93 15.14
C LEU A 172 12.06 -16.78 15.45
N THR A 173 12.83 -17.17 14.44
CA THR A 173 14.10 -17.89 14.61
C THR A 173 15.14 -17.01 15.31
N ILE A 174 15.29 -15.74 14.95
CA ILE A 174 16.22 -14.83 15.61
C ILE A 174 15.84 -14.65 17.07
N VAL A 175 14.58 -14.35 17.39
CA VAL A 175 14.06 -14.24 18.76
C VAL A 175 14.29 -15.53 19.54
N TYR A 176 14.04 -16.68 18.92
CA TYR A 176 14.25 -17.99 19.55
C TYR A 176 15.73 -18.30 19.79
N MET A 177 16.62 -17.91 18.87
CA MET A 177 18.07 -18.08 19.00
C MET A 177 18.68 -17.13 20.03
N THR A 178 18.21 -15.88 20.13
CA THR A 178 18.62 -14.96 21.20
C THR A 178 18.06 -15.38 22.56
N HIS A 179 16.92 -16.08 22.62
CA HIS A 179 16.42 -16.66 23.87
C HIS A 179 17.23 -17.86 24.38
N ARG A 180 17.88 -18.64 23.49
CA ARG A 180 18.72 -19.79 23.88
C ARG A 180 20.16 -19.41 24.22
N ASN A 181 20.69 -18.36 23.62
CA ASN A 181 22.05 -17.89 23.87
C ASN A 181 22.14 -16.86 25.01
N PHE A 182 21.03 -16.57 25.69
CA PHE A 182 21.02 -15.73 26.88
C PHE A 182 21.31 -16.62 28.09
N ASP A 183 22.53 -16.54 28.60
CA ASP A 183 22.87 -17.13 29.89
C ASP A 183 22.20 -16.30 31.00
N TYR A 184 21.24 -16.89 31.70
CA TYR A 184 20.55 -16.25 32.82
C TYR A 184 21.43 -16.18 34.08
N SER A 185 22.65 -16.72 34.04
CA SER A 185 23.61 -16.69 35.15
C SER A 185 24.21 -15.29 35.41
N GLU A 186 24.21 -14.38 34.42
CA GLU A 186 24.71 -13.00 34.55
C GLU A 186 23.67 -12.00 35.11
N LEU A 187 22.46 -12.47 35.46
CA LEU A 187 21.36 -11.65 35.99
C LEU A 187 21.26 -11.68 37.53
N LYS A 188 22.34 -12.02 38.25
CA LYS A 188 22.42 -11.93 39.71
C LYS A 188 23.50 -10.96 40.16
#